data_AF-A0A915Z0J9-F1
#
_entry.id   AF-A0A915Z0J9-F1
#
_cell.length_a   1.000
_cell.length_b   1.000
_cell.length_c   1.000
_cell.angle_alpha   90.00
_cell.angle_beta   90.00
_cell.angle_gamma   90.00
#
_symmetry.space_group_name_H-M   'P 1'
#
loop_
_entity.id
_entity.type
_entity.pdbx_description
1 polymer ?
#
loop_
_entity_poly.entity_id
_entity_poly.type
_entity_poly.pdbx_seq_one_letter_code
_entity_poly.pdbx_strand_id
1 'polypeptide(L)'
;MMVVFDTIDLTLWKKSSINNIFMTFYVAVLLPDQNIIYFSDSDGADPNLSEILLYNTIDDRWRVQETIGNIPSNRSDFSAVLALDGQRVIIFGGINENTMELIPGEDALYILEMKNFEWYIPKVSGNFPARSNHKANIIGKYMVVTFGKY
;
A
#
# COMPACT_ATOMS: atom_id res chain seq x y z
N MET A 1 16.84 0.14 6.06
CA MET A 1 17.85 0.83 5.20
C MET A 1 17.17 1.28 3.91
N MET A 2 17.24 2.56 3.56
CA MET A 2 16.73 3.07 2.29
C MET A 2 17.90 3.34 1.33
N VAL A 3 17.73 2.94 0.07
CA VAL A 3 18.70 3.17 -1.00
C VAL A 3 18.06 4.07 -2.03
N VAL A 4 18.80 5.08 -2.49
CA VAL A 4 18.36 6.00 -3.54
C VAL A 4 19.30 5.82 -4.74
N PHE A 5 18.69 5.68 -5.91
CA PHE A 5 19.40 5.51 -7.17
C PHE A 5 19.08 6.69 -8.09
N ASP A 6 20.12 7.44 -8.45
CA ASP A 6 20.01 8.48 -9.48
C ASP A 6 19.89 7.82 -10.84
N THR A 7 18.78 8.06 -11.53
CA THR A 7 18.51 7.45 -12.84
C THR A 7 19.15 8.22 -14.00
N ILE A 8 19.65 9.44 -13.76
CA ILE A 8 20.36 10.27 -14.74
C ILE A 8 21.85 9.96 -14.66
N ASP A 9 22.43 10.06 -13.47
CA ASP A 9 23.88 9.89 -13.26
C ASP A 9 24.28 8.43 -12.97
N LEU A 10 23.30 7.53 -12.78
CA LEU A 10 23.49 6.11 -12.48
C LEU A 10 24.31 5.86 -11.21
N THR A 11 24.14 6.72 -10.21
CA THR A 11 24.84 6.62 -8.93
C THR A 11 23.91 6.15 -7.81
N LEU A 12 24.49 5.48 -6.81
CA LEU A 12 23.76 4.87 -5.71
C LEU A 12 24.26 5.44 -4.39
N TRP A 13 23.33 5.95 -3.57
CA TRP A 13 23.66 6.32 -2.20
C TRP A 13 22.68 5.71 -1.19
N LYS A 14 23.20 5.50 0.02
CA LYS A 14 22.45 4.98 1.14
C LYS A 14 22.03 6.15 2.02
N LYS A 15 20.74 6.21 2.34
CA LYS A 15 20.27 7.08 3.41
C LYS A 15 20.31 6.27 4.71
N SER A 16 20.92 6.82 5.75
CA SER A 16 20.95 6.17 7.07
C SER A 16 19.50 6.12 7.57
N SER A 17 18.93 4.93 7.66
CA SER A 17 17.58 4.77 8.20
C SER A 17 17.58 5.16 9.67
N ILE A 18 17.02 6.33 9.98
CA ILE A 18 16.68 6.71 11.35
C ILE A 18 15.50 5.81 11.74
N ASN A 19 15.71 5.01 12.78
CA ASN A 19 14.81 3.99 13.37
C ASN A 19 14.99 2.58 12.78
N ASN A 20 15.15 1.60 13.68
CA ASN A 20 15.19 0.15 13.43
C ASN A 20 13.85 -0.38 12.91
N ILE A 21 13.29 0.23 11.86
CA ILE A 21 12.07 -0.23 11.21
C ILE A 21 12.48 -1.34 10.23
N PHE A 22 12.08 -2.58 10.54
CA PHE A 22 12.32 -3.75 9.71
C PHE A 22 11.04 -4.08 8.94
N MET A 23 11.02 -3.81 7.63
CA MET A 23 9.89 -4.10 6.75
C MET A 23 10.29 -5.18 5.75
N THR A 24 9.81 -6.40 5.94
CA THR A 24 10.09 -7.53 5.03
C THR A 24 8.98 -7.71 4.00
N PHE A 25 7.74 -7.46 4.40
CA PHE A 25 6.55 -7.61 3.55
C PHE A 25 5.75 -6.31 3.60
N TYR A 26 5.98 -5.43 2.63
CA TYR A 26 5.30 -4.15 2.58
C TYR A 26 4.74 -3.85 1.19
N VAL A 27 3.70 -3.01 1.17
CA VAL A 27 3.21 -2.35 -0.05
C VAL A 27 3.52 -0.87 0.08
N ALA A 28 4.13 -0.28 -0.94
CA ALA A 28 4.49 1.14 -0.94
C ALA A 28 3.81 1.92 -2.07
N VAL A 29 3.37 3.15 -1.79
CA VAL A 29 2.82 4.07 -2.78
C VAL A 29 3.47 5.46 -2.60
N LEU A 30 3.95 6.05 -3.68
CA LEU A 30 4.43 7.44 -3.68
C LEU A 30 3.24 8.39 -3.75
N LEU A 31 3.18 9.35 -2.83
CA LEU A 31 2.14 10.36 -2.75
C LEU A 31 2.59 11.67 -3.43
N PRO A 32 1.65 12.54 -3.86
CA PRO A 32 1.99 13.81 -4.52
C PRO A 32 2.74 14.82 -3.62
N ASP A 33 2.66 14.66 -2.31
CA ASP A 33 3.23 15.55 -1.29
C ASP A 33 4.63 15.15 -0.85
N GLN A 34 5.34 14.35 -1.66
CA GLN A 34 6.69 13.85 -1.39
C GLN A 34 6.78 12.88 -0.20
N ASN A 35 5.65 12.41 0.33
CA ASN A 35 5.61 11.28 1.24
C ASN A 35 5.50 9.95 0.48
N ILE A 36 6.05 8.88 1.06
CA ILE A 36 5.77 7.50 0.66
C ILE A 36 4.96 6.87 1.78
N ILE A 37 3.81 6.29 1.43
CA ILE A 37 3.03 5.45 2.34
C ILE A 37 3.52 4.01 2.23
N TYR A 38 3.71 3.37 3.38
CA TYR A 38 4.03 1.96 3.53
C TYR A 38 2.94 1.28 4.34
N PHE A 39 2.36 0.24 3.77
CA PHE A 39 1.50 -0.71 4.46
C PHE A 39 2.37 -1.89 4.89
N SER A 40 2.63 -1.96 6.20
CA SER A 40 3.45 -2.94 6.91
C SER A 40 3.14 -2.76 8.39
N ASP A 41 3.33 -3.77 9.24
CA ASP A 41 3.48 -3.47 10.66
C ASP A 41 4.83 -2.84 10.98
N SER A 42 4.86 -2.23 12.16
CA SER A 42 6.07 -1.69 12.80
C SER A 42 7.01 -2.78 13.34
N ASP A 43 6.50 -3.98 13.60
CA ASP A 43 7.20 -5.05 14.33
C ASP A 43 7.65 -6.23 13.42
N GLY A 44 7.32 -6.20 12.12
CA GLY A 44 7.80 -7.14 11.11
C GLY A 44 7.10 -8.50 11.08
N ALA A 45 5.96 -8.66 11.75
CA ALA A 45 5.11 -9.83 11.77
C ALA A 45 4.06 -9.85 10.65
N ASP A 46 3.19 -8.83 10.50
CA ASP A 46 1.99 -8.83 9.62
C ASP A 46 1.54 -7.40 9.19
N PRO A 47 1.09 -7.09 7.95
CA PRO A 47 0.57 -5.78 7.58
C PRO A 47 -0.69 -5.41 8.36
N ASN A 48 -0.53 -4.52 9.34
CA ASN A 48 -1.67 -3.88 9.98
C ASN A 48 -2.21 -2.76 9.07
N LEU A 49 -3.50 -2.78 8.75
CA LEU A 49 -4.15 -1.72 7.98
C LEU A 49 -4.83 -0.68 8.87
N SER A 50 -4.82 -0.85 10.19
CA SER A 50 -5.24 0.16 11.17
C SER A 50 -4.18 1.23 11.39
N GLU A 51 -2.93 0.97 11.02
CA GLU A 51 -1.81 1.91 11.10
C GLU A 51 -1.00 1.87 9.80
N ILE A 52 -0.47 3.01 9.38
CA ILE A 52 0.40 3.10 8.21
C ILE A 52 1.68 3.84 8.59
N LEU A 53 2.76 3.55 7.86
CA LEU A 53 4.02 4.28 7.99
C LEU A 53 4.12 5.29 6.85
N LEU A 54 4.38 6.54 7.20
CA LEU A 54 4.62 7.61 6.25
C LEU A 54 6.08 8.04 6.34
N TYR A 55 6.73 8.09 5.20
CA TYR A 55 8.11 8.54 5.08
C TYR A 55 8.17 9.82 4.26
N ASN A 56 8.58 10.91 4.89
CA ASN A 56 8.80 12.19 4.24
C ASN A 56 10.18 12.19 3.57
N THR A 57 10.19 12.27 2.23
CA THR A 57 11.43 12.15 1.46
C THR A 57 12.32 13.40 1.54
N ILE A 58 11.72 14.58 1.82
CA ILE A 58 12.41 15.87 1.94
C ILE A 58 13.20 15.92 3.26
N ASP A 59 12.53 15.62 4.37
CA ASP A 59 13.08 15.81 5.70
C ASP A 59 13.73 14.54 6.29
N ASP A 60 13.65 13.41 5.60
CA ASP A 60 14.13 12.11 6.08
C ASP A 60 13.45 11.59 7.36
N ARG A 61 12.13 11.81 7.46
CA ARG A 61 11.39 11.50 8.69
C ARG A 61 10.30 10.46 8.48
N TRP A 62 10.32 9.46 9.35
CA TRP A 62 9.25 8.48 9.49
C TRP A 62 8.22 8.96 10.51
N ARG A 63 6.94 8.66 10.26
CA ARG A 63 5.87 8.77 11.24
C ARG A 63 4.89 7.62 11.09
N VAL A 64 4.37 7.15 12.22
CA VAL A 64 3.20 6.26 12.27
C VAL A 64 1.96 7.13 12.17
N GLN A 65 0.97 6.67 11.42
CA GLN A 65 -0.32 7.32 11.28
C GLN A 65 -1.42 6.28 11.46
N GLU A 66 -2.27 6.47 12.45
CA GLU A 66 -3.49 5.67 12.62
C GLU A 66 -4.45 5.95 11.46
N THR A 67 -5.16 4.91 11.06
CA THR A 67 -6.25 4.97 10.09
C THR A 67 -7.57 4.70 10.80
N ILE A 68 -8.66 5.17 10.21
CA ILE A 68 -10.00 5.06 10.79
C ILE A 68 -11.00 4.55 9.76
N GLY A 69 -12.27 4.39 10.16
CA GLY A 69 -13.35 4.00 9.26
C GLY A 69 -13.47 2.49 9.11
N ASN A 70 -13.82 2.04 7.89
CA ASN A 70 -14.00 0.62 7.58
C ASN A 70 -12.63 -0.02 7.29
N ILE A 71 -11.83 -0.21 8.34
CA ILE A 71 -10.47 -0.77 8.21
C ILE A 71 -10.57 -2.17 7.57
N PRO A 72 -9.81 -2.46 6.50
CA PRO A 72 -9.81 -3.78 5.87
C PRO A 72 -9.25 -4.84 6.81
N SER A 73 -9.66 -6.10 6.64
CA SER A 73 -9.03 -7.22 7.34
C SER A 73 -7.52 -7.29 7.06
N ASN A 74 -6.74 -7.75 8.05
CA ASN A 74 -5.33 -8.08 7.87
C ASN A 74 -5.12 -8.96 6.63
N ARG A 75 -4.15 -8.57 5.81
CA ARG A 75 -3.93 -9.16 4.50
C ARG A 75 -2.51 -8.94 4.01
N SER A 76 -1.96 -9.96 3.37
CA SER A 76 -0.68 -9.93 2.66
C SER A 76 -0.88 -10.08 1.16
N ASP A 77 0.20 -9.90 0.38
CA ASP A 77 0.25 -10.14 -1.06
C ASP A 77 -0.79 -9.37 -1.91
N PHE A 78 -1.31 -8.26 -1.36
CA PHE A 78 -2.17 -7.31 -2.06
C PHE A 78 -1.33 -6.27 -2.83
N SER A 79 -1.98 -5.47 -3.66
CA SER A 79 -1.34 -4.34 -4.33
C SER A 79 -2.06 -3.04 -4.02
N ALA A 80 -1.36 -1.92 -4.14
CA ALA A 80 -1.92 -0.60 -3.93
C ALA A 80 -1.49 0.36 -5.06
N VAL A 81 -2.35 1.32 -5.37
CA VAL A 81 -2.09 2.39 -6.35
C VAL A 81 -2.61 3.73 -5.84
N LEU A 82 -1.93 4.81 -6.23
CA LEU A 82 -2.45 6.16 -6.05
C LEU A 82 -3.56 6.41 -7.08
N ALA A 83 -4.73 6.85 -6.63
CA ALA A 83 -5.82 7.26 -7.50
C ALA A 83 -5.45 8.53 -8.28
N LEU A 84 -6.09 8.73 -9.44
CA LEU A 84 -5.78 9.85 -10.34
C LEU A 84 -5.99 11.24 -9.75
N ASP A 85 -6.81 11.37 -8.71
CA ASP A 85 -7.03 12.65 -8.02
C ASP A 85 -5.91 13.00 -7.04
N GLY A 86 -4.94 12.11 -6.83
CA GLY A 86 -3.83 12.30 -5.90
C GLY A 86 -4.23 12.31 -4.42
N GLN A 87 -5.49 12.00 -4.09
CA GLN A 87 -6.05 12.12 -2.74
C GLN A 87 -6.44 10.78 -2.14
N ARG A 88 -6.47 9.71 -2.94
CA ARG A 88 -6.90 8.38 -2.51
C ARG A 88 -5.89 7.31 -2.86
N VAL A 89 -5.72 6.34 -1.98
CA VAL A 89 -4.98 5.10 -2.26
C VAL A 89 -5.98 3.97 -2.39
N ILE A 90 -5.89 3.20 -3.46
CA ILE A 90 -6.76 2.06 -3.73
C ILE A 90 -5.94 0.80 -3.51
N ILE A 91 -6.43 -0.11 -2.65
CA ILE A 91 -5.83 -1.44 -2.46
C ILE A 91 -6.69 -2.50 -3.15
N PHE A 92 -6.06 -3.55 -3.67
CA PHE A 92 -6.75 -4.66 -4.30
C PHE A 92 -6.17 -6.04 -3.94
N GLY A 93 -7.07 -6.99 -3.68
CA GLY A 93 -6.80 -8.40 -3.47
C GLY A 93 -6.05 -8.69 -2.19
N GLY A 94 -5.26 -9.76 -2.23
CA GLY A 94 -4.45 -10.27 -1.13
C GLY A 94 -4.93 -11.62 -0.60
N ILE A 95 -4.23 -12.08 0.43
CA ILE A 95 -4.55 -13.27 1.22
C ILE A 95 -4.93 -12.80 2.61
N ASN A 96 -6.04 -13.28 3.15
CA ASN A 96 -6.38 -13.05 4.55
C ASN A 96 -5.40 -13.83 5.44
N GLU A 97 -4.74 -13.16 6.37
CA GLU A 97 -3.65 -13.78 7.13
C GLU A 97 -4.14 -14.78 8.18
N ASN A 98 -5.38 -14.65 8.64
CA ASN A 98 -5.94 -15.60 9.59
C ASN A 98 -6.38 -16.90 8.91
N THR A 99 -6.92 -16.83 7.70
CA THR A 99 -7.45 -18.00 6.99
C THR A 99 -6.50 -18.57 5.94
N MET A 100 -5.50 -17.79 5.52
CA MET A 100 -4.61 -18.08 4.40
C MET A 100 -5.35 -18.27 3.05
N GLU A 101 -6.57 -17.72 2.94
CA GLU A 101 -7.40 -17.77 1.74
C GLU A 101 -7.33 -16.47 0.93
N LEU A 102 -7.56 -16.56 -0.39
CA LEU A 102 -7.66 -15.38 -1.24
C LEU A 102 -8.89 -14.56 -0.84
N ILE A 103 -8.74 -13.24 -0.82
CA ILE A 103 -9.84 -12.32 -0.49
C ILE A 103 -10.76 -12.19 -1.71
N PRO A 104 -12.04 -12.60 -1.62
CA PRO A 104 -12.94 -12.64 -2.76
C PRO A 104 -13.78 -11.36 -2.90
N GLY A 105 -14.34 -11.14 -4.09
CA GLY A 105 -15.46 -10.22 -4.30
C GLY A 105 -15.13 -8.77 -3.93
N GLU A 106 -16.11 -8.07 -3.36
CA GLU A 106 -16.00 -6.65 -3.01
C GLU A 106 -15.00 -6.40 -1.87
N ASP A 107 -14.79 -7.37 -0.99
CA ASP A 107 -13.81 -7.31 0.11
C ASP A 107 -12.37 -7.24 -0.40
N ALA A 108 -12.14 -7.57 -1.68
CA ALA A 108 -10.85 -7.40 -2.32
C ALA A 108 -10.49 -5.92 -2.54
N LEU A 109 -11.44 -4.97 -2.50
CA LEU A 109 -11.20 -3.57 -2.86
C LEU A 109 -11.53 -2.61 -1.72
N TYR A 110 -10.55 -1.83 -1.30
CA TYR A 110 -10.74 -0.74 -0.32
C TYR A 110 -10.06 0.54 -0.79
N ILE A 111 -10.58 1.67 -0.31
CA ILE A 111 -10.00 2.98 -0.57
C ILE A 111 -9.64 3.65 0.75
N LEU A 112 -8.41 4.15 0.83
CA LEU A 112 -7.94 5.05 1.88
C LEU A 112 -8.01 6.49 1.39
N GLU A 113 -8.84 7.31 2.02
CA GLU A 113 -8.87 8.76 1.80
C GLU A 113 -7.71 9.42 2.57
N MET A 114 -6.83 10.12 1.86
CA MET A 114 -5.60 10.63 2.45
C MET A 114 -5.81 11.89 3.30
N LYS A 115 -6.95 12.59 3.14
CA LYS A 115 -7.27 13.79 3.91
C LYS A 115 -7.32 13.53 5.42
N ASN A 116 -7.89 12.39 5.81
CA ASN A 116 -8.12 12.01 7.20
C ASN A 116 -7.71 10.56 7.51
N PHE A 117 -7.06 9.88 6.56
CA PHE A 117 -6.66 8.48 6.67
C PHE A 117 -7.85 7.55 6.99
N GLU A 118 -8.96 7.79 6.31
CA GLU A 118 -10.20 7.03 6.50
C GLU A 118 -10.39 5.98 5.40
N TRP A 119 -10.55 4.73 5.82
CA TRP A 119 -10.89 3.62 4.95
C TRP A 119 -12.40 3.55 4.69
N TYR A 120 -12.76 3.26 3.45
CA TYR A 120 -14.13 2.93 3.09
C TYR A 120 -14.21 1.88 1.98
N ILE A 121 -15.35 1.19 1.95
CA ILE A 121 -15.69 0.24 0.89
C ILE A 121 -16.40 1.05 -0.21
N PRO A 122 -15.82 1.16 -1.42
CA PRO A 122 -16.46 1.87 -2.50
C PRO A 122 -17.65 1.08 -3.05
N LYS A 123 -18.65 1.80 -3.58
CA LYS A 123 -19.71 1.16 -4.37
C LYS A 123 -19.14 0.70 -5.71
N VAL A 124 -19.16 -0.60 -5.95
CA VAL A 124 -18.60 -1.21 -7.15
C VAL A 124 -19.64 -1.98 -7.95
N SER A 125 -19.26 -2.37 -9.18
CA SER A 125 -20.06 -3.23 -10.04
C SER A 125 -19.14 -4.11 -10.88
N GLY A 126 -19.62 -5.32 -11.22
CA GLY A 126 -18.84 -6.31 -11.96
C GLY A 126 -18.34 -7.45 -11.07
N ASN A 127 -17.64 -8.40 -11.68
CA ASN A 127 -17.08 -9.55 -10.97
C ASN A 127 -15.63 -9.26 -10.57
N PHE A 128 -15.37 -9.26 -9.26
CA PHE A 128 -14.04 -9.02 -8.70
C PHE A 128 -13.35 -10.37 -8.46
N PRO A 129 -12.28 -10.69 -9.20
CA PRO A 129 -11.57 -11.94 -9.00
C PRO A 129 -10.79 -11.90 -7.70
N ALA A 130 -10.78 -13.00 -6.96
CA ALA A 130 -9.86 -13.18 -5.85
C ALA A 130 -8.43 -13.31 -6.42
N ARG A 131 -7.48 -12.47 -5.97
CA ARG A 131 -6.11 -12.47 -6.48
C ARG A 131 -5.09 -12.12 -5.41
N SER A 132 -3.93 -12.77 -5.43
CA SER A 132 -2.76 -12.39 -4.62
C SER A 132 -1.47 -12.52 -5.43
N ASN A 133 -0.35 -12.03 -4.90
CA ASN A 133 0.96 -12.07 -5.58
C ASN A 133 0.93 -11.43 -6.98
N HIS A 134 0.07 -10.44 -7.15
CA HIS A 134 -0.15 -9.72 -8.40
C HIS A 134 0.51 -8.33 -8.35
N LYS A 135 0.49 -7.63 -9.48
CA LYS A 135 0.86 -6.21 -9.55
C LYS A 135 -0.28 -5.39 -10.11
N ALA A 136 -0.45 -4.18 -9.59
CA ALA A 136 -1.39 -3.21 -10.11
C ALA A 136 -0.67 -1.91 -10.50
N ASN A 137 -1.16 -1.30 -11.58
CA ASN A 137 -0.71 0.00 -12.06
C ASN A 137 -1.90 0.81 -12.57
N ILE A 138 -1.73 2.12 -12.66
CA ILE A 138 -2.72 3.01 -13.30
C ILE A 138 -2.34 3.22 -14.78
N ILE A 139 -3.30 2.99 -15.68
CA ILE A 139 -3.21 3.32 -17.10
C ILE A 139 -4.45 4.12 -17.50
N GLY A 140 -4.28 5.43 -17.69
CA GLY A 140 -5.42 6.34 -17.84
C GLY A 140 -6.34 6.22 -16.63
N LYS A 141 -7.65 6.08 -16.85
CA LYS A 141 -8.65 5.91 -15.77
C LYS A 141 -8.75 4.50 -15.18
N TYR A 142 -7.89 3.57 -15.59
CA TYR A 142 -8.00 2.16 -15.24
C TYR A 142 -6.90 1.78 -14.25
N MET A 143 -7.28 1.09 -13.18
CA MET A 143 -6.36 0.23 -12.44
C MET A 143 -6.27 -1.10 -13.18
N VAL A 144 -5.07 -1.46 -13.61
CA VAL A 144 -4.80 -2.69 -14.35
C VAL A 144 -4.05 -3.65 -13.44
N VAL A 145 -4.71 -4.76 -13.12
CA VAL A 145 -4.15 -5.85 -12.31
C VAL A 145 -3.63 -6.93 -13.24
N THR A 146 -2.37 -7.33 -13.06
CA THR A 146 -1.69 -8.31 -13.91
C THR A 146 -1.11 -9.46 -13.09
N PHE A 147 -1.24 -10.67 -13.66
CA PHE A 147 -0.75 -11.93 -13.09
C PHE A 147 -1.27 -12.22 -11.67
N GLY A 148 -0.59 -13.11 -10.94
CA GLY A 148 -0.92 -13.51 -9.58
C GLY A 148 -1.64 -14.86 -9.46
N LYS A 149 -1.73 -15.34 -8.22
CA LYS A 149 -2.49 -16.53 -7.82
C LYS A 149 -3.99 -16.19 -7.86
N TYR A 150 -4.81 -17.11 -8.34
CA TYR A 150 -6.26 -17.02 -8.44
C TYR A 150 -6.93 -18.32 -7.98
#